data_AF-A0A3N8GSW0-F1
#
_entry.id   AF-A0A3N8GSW0-F1
#
_cell.length_a   1.000
_cell.length_b   1.000
_cell.length_c   1.000
_cell.angle_alpha   90.00
_cell.angle_beta   90.00
_cell.angle_gamma   90.00
#
_symmetry.space_group_name_H-M   'P 1'
#
loop_
_entity.id
_entity.type
_entity.pdbx_description
1 polymer ?
#
loop_
_entity_poly.entity_id
_entity_poly.type
_entity_poly.pdbx_seq_one_letter_code
_entity_poly.pdbx_strand_id
1 'polypeptide(L)'
;MLVHKVLIPDDLTDEQRAQAYGIVTVIPTPTGFTMQSTDLSLYWQFDLNKVEHGNDVLHLVRARNGQYVVVWGSDIHESKDSLSSALLRKNIDSFMPLVLVGINEEMNAYTAVFFCHTVEPANSAPTVDLSDESGDMVLKRLMPAIAPVIDRWHAKHKLLKDIKTNDALAALEAQVDLLTELLFSILPADAFPSDKRQKLLDAGVLKMKDGDLAFNDMVAFKTTLRARQATYLATR
;
A
#
# COMPACT_ATOMS: atom_id res chain seq x y z
N MET A 1 8.26 -17.05 -15.29
CA MET A 1 7.62 -18.23 -14.64
C MET A 1 6.24 -17.83 -14.15
N LEU A 2 5.23 -18.68 -14.34
CA LEU A 2 3.85 -18.43 -13.86
C LEU A 2 3.56 -19.36 -12.67
N VAL A 3 3.10 -18.80 -11.55
CA VAL A 3 2.83 -19.52 -10.31
C VAL A 3 1.42 -19.19 -9.83
N HIS A 4 0.63 -20.22 -9.54
CA HIS A 4 -0.71 -20.07 -8.99
C HIS A 4 -0.65 -20.29 -7.48
N LYS A 5 -0.98 -19.27 -6.70
CA LYS A 5 -1.08 -19.39 -5.26
C LYS A 5 -2.51 -19.75 -4.86
N VAL A 6 -2.66 -20.88 -4.18
CA VAL A 6 -3.95 -21.28 -3.63
C VAL A 6 -4.23 -20.43 -2.38
N LEU A 7 -5.24 -19.56 -2.45
CA LEU A 7 -5.69 -18.76 -1.30
C LEU A 7 -6.88 -19.38 -0.56
N ILE A 8 -7.41 -20.47 -1.10
CA ILE A 8 -8.66 -21.06 -0.67
C ILE A 8 -8.33 -22.27 0.22
N PRO A 9 -8.95 -22.37 1.40
CA PRO A 9 -8.99 -23.60 2.17
C PRO A 9 -9.39 -24.82 1.30
N ASP A 10 -8.68 -25.93 1.48
CA ASP A 10 -8.89 -27.15 0.68
C ASP A 10 -10.30 -27.75 0.79
N ASP A 11 -11.10 -27.31 1.77
CA ASP A 11 -12.44 -27.79 2.08
C ASP A 11 -13.58 -27.07 1.35
N LEU A 12 -13.32 -26.01 0.57
CA LEU A 12 -14.35 -25.33 -0.23
C LEU A 12 -14.65 -26.08 -1.54
N THR A 13 -15.91 -26.08 -1.98
CA THR A 13 -16.33 -26.68 -3.28
C THR A 13 -15.92 -25.80 -4.46
N ASP A 14 -15.77 -26.38 -5.67
CA ASP A 14 -15.38 -25.63 -6.88
C ASP A 14 -16.33 -24.45 -7.20
N GLU A 15 -17.63 -24.57 -6.91
CA GLU A 15 -18.60 -23.49 -7.07
C GLU A 15 -18.41 -22.36 -6.04
N GLN A 16 -18.09 -22.70 -4.79
CA GLN A 16 -17.77 -21.71 -3.75
C GLN A 16 -16.44 -21.01 -4.05
N ARG A 17 -15.47 -21.76 -4.60
CA ARG A 17 -14.18 -21.25 -5.05
C ARG A 17 -14.33 -20.25 -6.20
N ALA A 18 -15.14 -20.59 -7.20
CA ALA A 18 -15.45 -19.73 -8.33
C ALA A 18 -16.16 -18.44 -7.90
N GLN A 19 -17.11 -18.53 -6.95
CA GLN A 19 -17.84 -17.37 -6.43
C GLN A 19 -17.00 -16.43 -5.55
N ALA A 20 -16.00 -16.95 -4.83
CA ALA A 20 -15.24 -16.16 -3.84
C ALA A 20 -14.16 -15.27 -4.47
N TYR A 21 -13.47 -15.74 -5.51
CA TYR A 21 -12.30 -15.05 -6.09
C TYR A 21 -12.35 -14.85 -7.61
N GLY A 22 -13.39 -15.39 -8.28
CA GLY A 22 -13.54 -15.34 -9.73
C GLY A 22 -12.59 -16.27 -10.48
N ILE A 23 -12.96 -16.61 -11.72
CA ILE A 23 -12.12 -17.39 -12.64
C ILE A 23 -11.54 -16.44 -13.69
N VAL A 24 -10.23 -16.50 -13.90
CA VAL A 24 -9.51 -15.74 -14.92
C VAL A 24 -8.94 -16.68 -15.95
N THR A 25 -9.20 -16.42 -17.22
CA THR A 25 -8.45 -17.06 -18.30
C THR A 25 -7.13 -16.32 -18.50
N VAL A 26 -6.02 -17.04 -18.40
CA VAL A 26 -4.68 -16.52 -18.64
C VAL A 26 -4.18 -17.06 -19.98
N ILE A 27 -3.75 -16.17 -20.87
CA ILE A 27 -3.26 -16.51 -22.20
C ILE A 27 -1.80 -16.05 -22.30
N PRO A 28 -0.83 -16.96 -22.37
CA PRO A 28 0.57 -16.59 -22.57
C PRO A 28 0.75 -15.81 -23.87
N THR A 29 1.61 -14.79 -23.85
CA THR A 29 2.06 -14.04 -25.03
C THR A 29 3.58 -14.16 -25.15
N PRO A 30 4.19 -13.82 -26.30
CA PRO A 30 5.65 -13.92 -26.45
C PRO A 30 6.46 -13.13 -25.42
N THR A 31 5.89 -12.06 -24.86
CA THR A 31 6.56 -11.12 -23.96
C THR A 31 5.84 -11.00 -22.61
N GLY A 32 4.84 -11.83 -22.33
CA GLY A 32 3.98 -11.64 -21.16
C GLY A 32 2.76 -12.56 -21.15
N PHE A 33 1.61 -12.01 -20.77
CA PHE A 33 0.34 -12.72 -20.72
C PHE A 33 -0.85 -11.76 -20.76
N THR A 34 -2.02 -12.28 -21.14
CA THR A 34 -3.31 -11.58 -21.06
C THR A 34 -4.19 -12.28 -20.03
N MET A 35 -4.86 -11.50 -19.19
CA MET A 35 -5.89 -11.94 -18.24
C MET A 35 -7.25 -11.46 -18.71
N GLN A 36 -8.22 -12.37 -18.78
CA GLN A 36 -9.61 -12.06 -19.09
C GLN A 36 -10.56 -12.78 -18.14
N SER A 37 -11.60 -12.10 -17.68
CA SER A 37 -12.66 -12.70 -16.85
C SER A 37 -13.95 -11.92 -17.02
N THR A 38 -15.01 -12.62 -17.46
CA THR A 38 -16.35 -12.04 -17.57
C THR A 38 -16.92 -11.75 -16.18
N ASP A 39 -16.75 -12.67 -15.22
CA ASP A 39 -17.23 -12.54 -13.84
C ASP A 39 -16.65 -11.31 -13.15
N LEU A 40 -15.38 -11.04 -13.41
CA LEU A 40 -14.67 -9.89 -12.84
C LEU A 40 -14.78 -8.64 -13.71
N SER A 41 -15.37 -8.71 -14.91
CA SER A 41 -15.31 -7.63 -15.91
C SER A 41 -13.88 -7.13 -16.15
N LEU A 42 -12.96 -8.09 -16.26
CA LEU A 42 -11.52 -7.85 -16.37
C LEU A 42 -11.02 -8.18 -17.78
N TYR A 43 -10.29 -7.25 -18.38
CA TYR A 43 -9.37 -7.50 -19.48
C TYR A 43 -8.10 -6.71 -19.22
N TRP A 44 -6.98 -7.40 -19.06
CA TRP A 44 -5.68 -6.78 -18.78
C TRP A 44 -4.55 -7.54 -19.47
N GLN A 45 -3.58 -6.83 -20.01
CA GLN A 45 -2.42 -7.40 -20.65
C GLN A 45 -1.16 -6.94 -19.94
N PHE A 46 -0.35 -7.89 -19.50
CA PHE A 46 1.03 -7.67 -19.09
C PHE A 46 1.96 -7.91 -20.29
N ASP A 47 2.84 -6.95 -20.55
CA ASP A 47 3.82 -7.01 -21.63
C ASP A 47 5.16 -6.48 -21.10
N LEU A 48 6.14 -7.37 -20.99
CA LEU A 48 7.46 -7.06 -20.45
C LEU A 48 8.17 -5.96 -21.25
N ASN A 49 7.92 -5.86 -22.56
CA ASN A 49 8.54 -4.83 -23.40
C ASN A 49 8.01 -3.41 -23.12
N LYS A 50 6.89 -3.31 -22.39
CA LYS A 50 6.30 -2.02 -21.97
C LYS A 50 6.63 -1.68 -20.52
N VAL A 51 7.41 -2.52 -19.85
CA VAL A 51 7.85 -2.27 -18.48
C VAL A 51 8.93 -1.19 -18.50
N GLU A 52 8.72 -0.17 -17.67
CA GLU A 52 9.64 0.97 -17.55
C GLU A 52 10.71 0.75 -16.48
N HIS A 53 10.51 -0.22 -15.58
CA HIS A 53 11.30 -0.39 -14.36
C HIS A 53 11.68 -1.87 -14.15
N GLY A 54 12.99 -2.13 -14.10
CA GLY A 54 13.54 -3.42 -13.67
C GLY A 54 13.71 -3.49 -12.15
N ASN A 55 13.83 -4.71 -11.62
CA ASN A 55 13.97 -4.97 -10.18
C ASN A 55 12.80 -4.38 -9.35
N ASP A 56 11.57 -4.63 -9.80
CA ASP A 56 10.35 -4.10 -9.19
C ASP A 56 9.25 -5.19 -9.14
N VAL A 57 8.21 -4.93 -8.36
CA VAL A 57 7.03 -5.77 -8.22
C VAL A 57 5.79 -4.99 -8.66
N LEU A 58 5.15 -5.46 -9.72
CA LEU A 58 3.88 -4.94 -10.20
C LEU A 58 2.72 -5.65 -9.51
N HIS A 59 1.72 -4.88 -9.08
CA HIS A 59 0.50 -5.40 -8.46
C HIS A 59 -0.70 -5.00 -9.32
N LEU A 60 -1.55 -5.97 -9.68
CA LEU A 60 -2.88 -5.68 -10.22
C LEU A 60 -3.90 -5.81 -9.09
N VAL A 61 -4.53 -4.70 -8.71
CA VAL A 61 -5.49 -4.66 -7.60
C VAL A 61 -6.84 -4.12 -8.05
N ARG A 62 -7.92 -4.55 -7.39
CA ARG A 62 -9.26 -4.01 -7.60
C ARG A 62 -9.48 -2.80 -6.69
N ALA A 63 -9.78 -1.65 -7.27
CA ALA A 63 -10.18 -0.45 -6.55
C ALA A 63 -11.65 -0.55 -6.08
N ARG A 64 -12.05 0.29 -5.11
CA ARG A 64 -13.43 0.31 -4.57
C ARG A 64 -14.49 0.57 -5.64
N ASN A 65 -14.15 1.35 -6.67
CA ASN A 65 -15.04 1.63 -7.79
C ASN A 65 -15.19 0.45 -8.78
N GLY A 66 -14.60 -0.71 -8.46
CA GLY A 66 -14.63 -1.92 -9.28
C GLY A 66 -13.59 -1.96 -10.40
N GLN A 67 -12.84 -0.88 -10.63
CA GLN A 67 -11.81 -0.83 -11.67
C GLN A 67 -10.55 -1.56 -11.22
N TYR A 68 -9.87 -2.20 -12.17
CA TYR A 68 -8.56 -2.79 -11.95
C TYR A 68 -7.47 -1.77 -12.23
N VAL A 69 -6.58 -1.61 -11.25
CA VAL A 69 -5.51 -0.63 -11.30
C VAL A 69 -4.18 -1.28 -11.04
N VAL A 70 -3.19 -0.83 -11.79
CA VAL A 70 -1.80 -1.24 -11.64
C VAL A 70 -1.14 -0.37 -10.57
N VAL A 71 -0.36 -1.01 -9.72
CA VAL A 71 0.37 -0.38 -8.61
C VAL A 71 1.78 -0.93 -8.53
N TRP A 72 2.76 -0.04 -8.51
CA TRP A 72 4.17 -0.42 -8.35
C TRP A 72 4.51 -0.59 -6.87
N GLY A 73 5.19 -1.70 -6.55
CA GLY A 73 5.63 -2.05 -5.21
C GLY A 73 6.85 -1.24 -4.79
N SER A 74 7.74 -0.93 -5.73
CA SER A 74 8.91 -0.11 -5.44
C SER A 74 8.61 1.39 -5.51
N ASP A 75 9.18 2.13 -4.56
CA ASP A 75 9.24 3.59 -4.58
C ASP A 75 10.58 4.11 -5.13
N ILE A 76 11.39 3.23 -5.71
CA ILE A 76 12.74 3.56 -6.17
C ILE A 76 12.69 4.60 -7.31
N HIS A 77 11.55 4.69 -8.00
CA HIS A 77 11.41 5.41 -9.25
C HIS A 77 10.65 6.74 -9.15
N GLU A 78 10.39 7.27 -7.94
CA GLU A 78 9.65 8.54 -7.71
C GLU A 78 8.31 8.63 -8.50
N SER A 79 7.75 7.50 -8.92
CA SER A 79 6.58 7.47 -9.78
C SER A 79 5.33 7.84 -8.98
N LYS A 80 4.41 8.56 -9.63
CA LYS A 80 3.12 8.95 -9.04
C LYS A 80 2.20 7.76 -8.74
N ASP A 81 2.56 6.57 -9.20
CA ASP A 81 1.82 5.31 -9.10
C ASP A 81 2.38 4.34 -8.07
N SER A 82 3.32 4.80 -7.24
CA SER A 82 3.82 4.00 -6.12
C SER A 82 2.70 3.65 -5.13
N LEU A 83 2.81 2.51 -4.44
CA LEU A 83 1.74 1.98 -3.59
C LEU A 83 1.11 3.02 -2.66
N SER A 84 1.92 3.77 -1.92
CA SER A 84 1.41 4.76 -0.97
C SER A 84 0.57 5.85 -1.63
N SER A 85 0.95 6.25 -2.85
CA SER A 85 0.22 7.24 -3.64
C SER A 85 -1.02 6.64 -4.28
N ALA A 86 -0.92 5.39 -4.74
CA ALA A 86 -1.99 4.66 -5.41
C ALA A 86 -3.13 4.30 -4.46
N LEU A 87 -2.85 3.84 -3.23
CA LEU A 87 -3.89 3.52 -2.24
C LEU A 87 -4.81 4.72 -1.97
N LEU A 88 -4.20 5.91 -1.79
CA LEU A 88 -4.93 7.15 -1.52
C LEU A 88 -5.66 7.70 -2.75
N ARG A 89 -4.99 7.76 -3.92
CA ARG A 89 -5.57 8.36 -5.14
C ARG A 89 -6.58 7.46 -5.83
N LYS A 90 -6.37 6.14 -5.79
CA LYS A 90 -7.18 5.15 -6.50
C LYS A 90 -8.26 4.53 -5.59
N ASN A 91 -8.42 5.02 -4.35
CA ASN A 91 -9.48 4.62 -3.42
C ASN A 91 -9.50 3.09 -3.20
N ILE A 92 -8.34 2.54 -2.81
CA ILE A 92 -8.15 1.11 -2.56
C ILE A 92 -8.23 0.90 -1.03
N ASP A 93 -9.30 0.27 -0.55
CA ASP A 93 -9.50 0.03 0.88
C ASP A 93 -8.67 -1.12 1.44
N SER A 94 -8.58 -2.18 0.65
CA SER A 94 -7.92 -3.42 1.00
C SER A 94 -7.00 -3.80 -0.15
N PHE A 95 -5.73 -3.94 0.16
CA PHE A 95 -4.73 -4.29 -0.83
C PHE A 95 -4.72 -5.81 -1.05
N MET A 96 -5.64 -6.26 -1.91
CA MET A 96 -5.78 -7.66 -2.32
C MET A 96 -5.47 -7.77 -3.82
N PRO A 97 -4.22 -8.10 -4.20
CA PRO A 97 -3.86 -8.26 -5.60
C PRO A 97 -4.50 -9.49 -6.23
N LEU A 98 -4.90 -9.39 -7.49
CA LEU A 98 -5.25 -10.54 -8.33
C LEU A 98 -4.01 -11.25 -8.87
N VAL A 99 -2.95 -10.47 -9.12
CA VAL A 99 -1.65 -10.97 -9.57
C VAL A 99 -0.55 -10.03 -9.10
N LEU A 100 0.57 -10.62 -8.71
CA LEU A 100 1.84 -9.98 -8.47
C LEU A 100 2.81 -10.36 -9.59
N VAL A 101 3.58 -9.42 -10.12
CA VAL A 101 4.60 -9.71 -11.12
C VAL A 101 5.94 -9.14 -10.65
N GLY A 102 6.87 -10.03 -10.31
CA GLY A 102 8.26 -9.66 -10.09
C GLY A 102 9.00 -9.55 -11.41
N ILE A 103 9.64 -8.41 -11.64
CA ILE A 103 10.43 -8.13 -12.85
C ILE A 103 11.90 -8.14 -12.46
N ASN A 104 12.72 -8.85 -13.24
CA ASN A 104 14.15 -8.89 -12.97
C ASN A 104 14.83 -7.56 -13.34
N GLU A 105 16.06 -7.37 -12.87
CA GLU A 105 16.81 -6.12 -13.09
C GLU A 105 17.04 -5.81 -14.58
N GLU A 106 17.33 -6.83 -15.38
CA GLU A 106 17.60 -6.69 -16.81
C GLU A 106 16.33 -6.52 -17.68
N MET A 107 15.14 -6.58 -17.08
CA MET A 107 13.83 -6.51 -17.77
C MET A 107 13.65 -7.54 -18.90
N ASN A 108 14.32 -8.68 -18.82
CA ASN A 108 14.22 -9.77 -19.80
C ASN A 108 13.51 -11.02 -19.24
N ALA A 109 13.18 -11.03 -17.95
CA ALA A 109 12.46 -12.11 -17.30
C ALA A 109 11.49 -11.59 -16.23
N TYR A 110 10.40 -12.33 -16.04
CA TYR A 110 9.42 -12.04 -15.00
C TYR A 110 8.91 -13.32 -14.32
N THR A 111 8.46 -13.16 -13.08
CA THR A 111 7.68 -14.18 -12.35
C THR A 111 6.34 -13.61 -11.95
N ALA A 112 5.25 -14.26 -12.31
CA ALA A 112 3.90 -13.88 -11.91
C ALA A 112 3.36 -14.85 -10.86
N VAL A 113 2.76 -14.32 -9.79
CA VAL A 113 2.05 -15.06 -8.74
C VAL A 113 0.58 -14.65 -8.80
N PHE A 114 -0.29 -15.59 -9.17
CA PHE A 114 -1.74 -15.38 -9.28
C PHE A 114 -2.44 -15.72 -7.96
N PHE A 115 -3.43 -14.90 -7.61
CA PHE A 115 -4.24 -14.96 -6.39
C PHE A 115 -5.70 -15.35 -6.69
N CYS A 116 -5.98 -15.72 -7.95
CA CYS A 116 -7.28 -16.13 -8.45
C CYS A 116 -7.12 -17.41 -9.25
N HIS A 117 -8.23 -18.13 -9.45
CA HIS A 117 -8.21 -19.33 -10.26
C HIS A 117 -7.89 -18.99 -11.71
N THR A 118 -6.84 -19.61 -12.24
CA THR A 118 -6.39 -19.41 -13.62
C THR A 118 -6.74 -20.62 -14.48
N VAL A 119 -7.41 -20.38 -15.62
CA VAL A 119 -7.62 -21.38 -16.67
C VAL A 119 -6.78 -20.98 -17.87
N GLU A 120 -5.93 -21.87 -18.39
CA GLU A 120 -5.14 -21.59 -19.59
C GLU A 120 -5.68 -22.36 -20.80
N PRO A 121 -5.95 -21.69 -21.95
CA PRO A 121 -6.55 -22.35 -23.10
C PRO A 121 -5.55 -23.22 -23.91
N ALA A 122 -4.23 -23.09 -23.71
CA ALA A 122 -3.21 -23.94 -24.33
C ALA A 122 -1.83 -23.80 -23.66
N ASN A 123 -1.31 -24.88 -23.06
CA ASN A 123 0.04 -25.09 -22.48
C ASN A 123 0.33 -24.73 -21.00
N SER A 124 1.54 -25.12 -20.58
CA SER A 124 2.08 -25.40 -19.24
C SER A 124 1.32 -24.75 -18.08
N ALA A 125 0.61 -25.59 -17.33
CA ALA A 125 -0.08 -25.19 -16.12
C ALA A 125 0.85 -24.36 -15.22
N PRO A 126 0.38 -23.24 -14.67
CA PRO A 126 1.14 -22.48 -13.68
C PRO A 126 1.49 -23.41 -12.52
N THR A 127 2.72 -23.31 -12.03
CA THR A 127 3.16 -24.11 -10.89
C THR A 127 2.27 -23.78 -9.70
N VAL A 128 1.63 -24.78 -9.10
CA VAL A 128 0.75 -24.55 -7.96
C VAL A 128 1.60 -24.45 -6.69
N ASP A 129 1.44 -23.33 -5.99
CA ASP A 129 2.03 -23.09 -4.67
C ASP A 129 0.94 -23.24 -3.60
N LEU A 130 1.13 -24.22 -2.73
CA LEU A 130 0.23 -24.56 -1.62
C LEU A 130 0.71 -24.01 -0.27
N SER A 131 1.77 -23.20 -0.26
CA SER A 131 2.28 -22.62 0.98
C SER A 131 1.31 -21.56 1.53
N ASP A 132 1.28 -21.45 2.85
CA ASP A 132 0.54 -20.44 3.59
C ASP A 132 1.20 -19.05 3.53
N GLU A 133 2.45 -19.00 3.05
CA GLU A 133 3.23 -17.79 2.85
C GLU A 133 2.50 -16.74 2.03
N SER A 134 2.57 -15.45 2.38
CA SER A 134 2.02 -14.38 1.52
C SER A 134 2.64 -14.42 0.12
N GLY A 135 1.94 -13.94 -0.92
CA GLY A 135 2.50 -14.04 -2.28
C GLY A 135 3.78 -13.23 -2.48
N ASP A 136 4.01 -12.21 -1.64
CA ASP A 136 5.30 -11.51 -1.57
C ASP A 136 6.43 -12.44 -1.12
N MET A 137 6.18 -13.32 -0.15
CA MET A 137 7.15 -14.30 0.35
C MET A 137 7.42 -15.39 -0.69
N VAL A 138 6.37 -15.84 -1.39
CA VAL A 138 6.51 -16.73 -2.56
C VAL A 138 7.41 -16.06 -3.60
N LEU A 139 7.18 -14.78 -3.89
CA LEU A 139 7.98 -14.03 -4.86
C LEU A 139 9.44 -13.83 -4.40
N LYS A 140 9.69 -13.56 -3.11
CA LYS A 140 11.04 -13.54 -2.52
C LYS A 140 11.78 -14.86 -2.70
N ARG A 141 11.10 -16.00 -2.49
CA ARG A 141 11.70 -17.33 -2.66
C ARG A 141 12.09 -17.59 -4.11
N LEU A 142 11.21 -17.23 -5.04
CA LEU A 142 11.38 -17.51 -6.47
C LEU A 142 12.34 -16.52 -7.15
N MET A 143 12.45 -15.30 -6.62
CA MET A 143 13.31 -14.25 -7.12
C MET A 143 14.06 -13.58 -5.95
N PRO A 144 15.11 -14.21 -5.38
CA PRO A 144 15.80 -13.65 -4.21
C PRO A 144 16.38 -12.24 -4.42
N ALA A 145 16.73 -11.88 -5.67
CA ALA A 145 17.24 -10.56 -6.02
C ALA A 145 16.25 -9.41 -5.73
N ILE A 146 14.93 -9.68 -5.76
CA ILE A 146 13.90 -8.66 -5.49
C ILE A 146 13.51 -8.61 -4.00
N ALA A 147 14.05 -9.50 -3.15
CA ALA A 147 13.73 -9.52 -1.73
C ALA A 147 14.06 -8.21 -0.99
N PRO A 148 15.20 -7.54 -1.24
CA PRO A 148 15.48 -6.23 -0.65
C PRO A 148 14.46 -5.15 -1.07
N VAL A 149 13.87 -5.25 -2.26
CA VAL A 149 12.83 -4.31 -2.73
C VAL A 149 11.55 -4.54 -1.95
N ILE A 150 11.12 -5.79 -1.82
CA ILE A 150 9.92 -6.15 -1.06
C ILE A 150 10.08 -5.82 0.43
N ASP A 151 11.24 -6.09 1.04
CA ASP A 151 11.52 -5.76 2.44
C ASP A 151 11.44 -4.24 2.70
N ARG A 152 12.05 -3.44 1.82
CA ARG A 152 11.98 -1.97 1.89
C ARG A 152 10.54 -1.48 1.77
N TRP A 153 9.79 -2.05 0.84
CA TRP A 153 8.39 -1.73 0.64
C TRP A 153 7.53 -2.04 1.89
N HIS A 154 7.64 -3.24 2.47
CA HIS A 154 6.94 -3.61 3.71
C HIS A 154 7.32 -2.70 4.87
N ALA A 155 8.61 -2.37 5.02
CA ALA A 155 9.10 -1.46 6.06
C ALA A 155 8.48 -0.05 5.93
N LYS A 156 8.38 0.48 4.70
CA LYS A 156 7.72 1.76 4.43
C LYS A 156 6.23 1.69 4.72
N HIS A 157 5.54 0.65 4.27
CA HIS A 157 4.11 0.52 4.51
C HIS A 157 3.80 0.43 6.02
N LYS A 158 4.63 -0.29 6.77
CA LYS A 158 4.57 -0.30 8.25
C LYS A 158 4.80 1.09 8.83
N LEU A 159 5.81 1.82 8.37
CA LEU A 159 6.05 3.21 8.78
C LEU A 159 4.82 4.09 8.53
N LEU A 160 4.22 4.03 7.34
CA LEU A 160 3.04 4.83 6.98
C LEU A 160 1.78 4.43 7.75
N LYS A 161 1.57 3.13 8.00
CA LYS A 161 0.46 2.63 8.80
C LYS A 161 0.58 3.04 10.27
N ASP A 162 1.81 3.02 10.80
CA ASP A 162 2.11 3.38 12.18
C ASP A 162 2.17 4.90 12.40
N ILE A 163 2.29 5.70 11.33
CA ILE A 163 1.90 7.11 11.33
C ILE A 163 0.38 7.12 11.11
N LYS A 164 -0.39 6.66 12.10
CA LYS A 164 -1.86 6.66 12.00
C LYS A 164 -2.32 8.06 11.63
N THR A 165 -3.31 8.16 10.76
CA THR A 165 -4.02 9.43 10.50
C THR A 165 -4.43 10.09 11.81
N ASN A 166 -4.83 9.31 12.82
CA ASN A 166 -5.19 9.81 14.14
C ASN A 166 -4.01 10.35 14.96
N ASP A 167 -2.82 9.75 14.85
CA ASP A 167 -1.62 10.24 15.56
C ASP A 167 -1.06 11.50 14.87
N ALA A 168 -1.13 11.53 13.53
CA ALA A 168 -0.83 12.72 12.74
C ALA A 168 -1.85 13.85 12.98
N LEU A 169 -3.15 13.51 13.08
CA LEU A 169 -4.22 14.45 13.46
C LEU A 169 -4.01 14.96 14.88
N ALA A 170 -3.73 14.08 15.85
CA ALA A 170 -3.47 14.49 17.23
C ALA A 170 -2.22 15.39 17.35
N ALA A 171 -1.18 15.12 16.55
CA ALA A 171 0.00 15.97 16.48
C ALA A 171 -0.29 17.32 15.80
N LEU A 172 -1.16 17.35 14.78
CA LEU A 172 -1.63 18.59 14.14
C LEU A 172 -2.53 19.40 15.08
N GLU A 173 -3.46 18.77 15.78
CA GLU A 173 -4.29 19.37 16.81
C GLU A 173 -3.42 20.01 17.91
N ALA A 174 -2.42 19.29 18.42
CA ALA A 174 -1.48 19.82 19.41
C ALA A 174 -0.65 21.01 18.88
N GLN A 175 -0.29 21.02 17.59
CA GLN A 175 0.39 22.16 16.97
C GLN A 175 -0.52 23.38 16.80
N VAL A 176 -1.80 23.16 16.46
CA VAL A 176 -2.82 24.22 16.40
C VAL A 176 -3.08 24.80 17.79
N ASP A 177 -3.16 23.96 18.82
CA ASP A 177 -3.30 24.40 20.22
C ASP A 177 -2.12 25.28 20.65
N LEU A 178 -0.88 24.83 20.42
CA LEU A 178 0.34 25.60 20.74
C LEU A 178 0.45 26.92 19.96
N LEU A 179 0.11 26.92 18.67
CA LEU A 179 0.08 28.15 17.86
C LEU A 179 -0.98 29.13 18.35
N THR A 180 -2.11 28.62 18.83
CA THR A 180 -3.19 29.45 19.37
C THR A 180 -2.80 30.04 20.72
N GLU A 181 -2.15 29.27 21.59
CA GLU A 181 -1.57 29.77 22.84
C GLU A 181 -0.53 30.88 22.58
N LEU A 182 0.38 30.65 21.63
CA LEU A 182 1.37 31.64 21.23
C LEU A 182 0.71 32.92 20.69
N LEU A 183 -0.30 32.79 19.82
CA LEU A 183 -1.06 33.94 19.30
C LEU A 183 -1.67 34.75 20.44
N PHE A 184 -2.27 34.10 21.44
CA PHE A 184 -2.84 34.77 22.61
C PHE A 184 -1.79 35.41 23.53
N SER A 185 -0.56 34.90 23.55
CA SER A 185 0.54 35.51 24.31
C SER A 185 1.11 36.77 23.66
N ILE A 186 0.98 36.90 22.33
CA ILE A 186 1.55 38.01 21.55
C ILE A 186 0.51 39.10 21.29
N LEU A 187 -0.77 38.74 21.21
CA LEU A 187 -1.83 39.70 20.97
C LEU A 187 -2.08 40.59 22.21
N PRO A 188 -2.31 41.91 22.01
CA PRO A 188 -2.79 42.79 23.08
C PRO A 188 -4.06 42.23 23.73
N ALA A 189 -4.20 42.37 25.06
CA ALA A 189 -5.31 41.78 25.82
C ALA A 189 -6.71 42.28 25.37
N ASP A 190 -6.75 43.39 24.67
CA ASP A 190 -7.89 44.07 24.06
C ASP A 190 -8.16 43.68 22.60
N ALA A 191 -7.25 42.94 21.95
CA ALA A 191 -7.40 42.48 20.57
C ALA A 191 -8.36 41.29 20.41
N PHE A 192 -8.67 40.58 21.51
CA PHE A 192 -9.62 39.47 21.50
C PHE A 192 -10.73 39.67 22.54
N PRO A 193 -12.01 39.74 22.13
CA PRO A 193 -13.13 39.80 23.05
C PRO A 193 -13.14 38.54 23.95
N SER A 194 -13.13 38.74 25.27
CA SER A 194 -13.05 37.66 26.28
C SER A 194 -14.19 36.64 26.16
N ASP A 195 -15.34 37.10 25.70
CA ASP A 195 -16.56 36.37 25.40
C ASP A 195 -16.46 35.47 24.16
N LYS A 196 -15.59 35.79 23.18
CA LYS A 196 -15.29 34.86 22.06
C LYS A 196 -14.29 33.79 22.47
N ARG A 197 -13.34 34.13 23.36
CA ARG A 197 -12.36 33.18 23.91
C ARG A 197 -13.04 32.09 24.74
N GLN A 198 -13.95 32.47 25.63
CA GLN A 198 -14.69 31.51 26.45
C GLN A 198 -15.55 30.57 25.59
N LYS A 199 -16.21 31.10 24.56
CA LYS A 199 -17.00 30.29 23.60
C LYS A 199 -16.16 29.26 22.84
N LEU A 200 -14.89 29.54 22.53
CA LEU A 200 -14.00 28.59 21.85
C LEU A 200 -13.51 27.47 22.78
N LEU A 201 -13.27 27.78 24.06
CA LEU A 201 -12.97 26.79 25.09
C LEU A 201 -14.18 25.89 25.38
N ASP A 202 -15.36 26.50 25.54
CA ASP A 202 -16.60 25.78 25.83
C ASP A 202 -17.06 24.89 24.66
N ALA A 203 -16.76 25.28 23.41
CA ALA A 203 -17.02 24.48 22.22
C ALA A 203 -16.03 23.30 22.04
N GLY A 204 -15.02 23.16 22.90
CA GLY A 204 -13.99 22.12 22.81
C GLY A 204 -13.04 22.28 21.61
N VAL A 205 -13.06 23.44 20.96
CA VAL A 205 -12.17 23.82 19.84
C VAL A 205 -10.78 24.15 20.34
N LEU A 206 -10.68 24.66 21.57
CA LEU A 206 -9.43 24.85 22.30
C LEU A 206 -9.40 23.89 23.48
N LYS A 207 -8.44 22.96 23.49
CA LYS A 207 -8.11 22.23 24.72
C LYS A 207 -6.89 22.91 25.32
N MET A 208 -7.03 23.46 26.53
CA MET A 208 -5.85 23.79 27.34
C MET A 208 -5.22 22.47 27.80
N LYS A 209 -4.50 21.80 26.90
CA LYS A 209 -3.49 20.84 27.31
C LYS A 209 -2.34 21.64 27.92
N ASP A 210 -1.76 21.10 28.97
CA ASP A 210 -0.54 21.63 29.54
C ASP A 210 0.53 21.76 28.43
N GLY A 211 0.99 22.98 28.15
CA GLY A 211 1.82 23.28 26.98
C GLY A 211 3.13 22.47 26.98
N ASP A 212 3.67 22.19 28.17
CA ASP A 212 4.85 21.34 28.34
C ASP A 212 4.56 19.89 27.97
N LEU A 213 3.38 19.38 28.28
CA LEU A 213 2.96 18.01 27.99
C LEU A 213 2.70 17.83 26.49
N ALA A 214 2.03 18.80 25.85
CA ALA A 214 1.85 18.83 24.40
C ALA A 214 3.17 18.96 23.63
N PHE A 215 4.12 19.77 24.12
CA PHE A 215 5.45 19.90 23.56
C PHE A 215 6.25 18.59 23.68
N ASN A 216 6.24 17.95 24.85
CA ASN A 216 6.94 16.69 25.09
C ASN A 216 6.40 15.54 24.22
N ASP A 217 5.07 15.43 24.10
CA ASP A 217 4.42 14.44 23.22
C ASP A 217 4.83 14.66 21.76
N MET A 218 4.85 15.91 21.30
CA MET A 218 5.32 16.26 19.95
C MET A 218 6.80 15.89 19.74
N VAL A 219 7.67 16.17 20.70
CA VAL A 219 9.10 15.85 20.63
C VAL A 219 9.33 14.35 20.61
N ALA A 220 8.64 13.60 21.46
CA ALA A 220 8.68 12.14 21.50
C ALA A 220 8.25 11.55 20.15
N PHE A 221 7.11 12.01 19.62
CA PHE A 221 6.61 11.61 18.30
C PHE A 221 7.62 11.90 17.18
N LYS A 222 8.16 13.12 17.12
CA LYS A 222 9.18 13.51 16.12
C LYS A 222 10.44 12.65 16.23
N THR A 223 10.85 12.32 17.44
CA THR A 223 12.05 11.50 17.69
C THR A 223 11.84 10.06 17.24
N THR A 224 10.70 9.46 17.59
CA THR A 224 10.32 8.12 17.12
C THR A 224 10.22 8.07 15.59
N LEU A 225 9.62 9.10 14.97
CA LEU A 225 9.49 9.18 13.52
C LEU A 225 10.86 9.28 12.82
N ARG A 226 11.77 10.11 13.35
CA ARG A 226 13.15 10.22 12.86
C ARG A 226 13.94 8.91 13.00
N ALA A 227 13.80 8.22 14.13
CA ALA A 227 14.46 6.93 14.35
C ALA A 227 13.99 5.89 13.33
N ARG A 228 12.69 5.83 13.05
CA ARG A 228 12.14 4.91 12.03
C ARG A 228 12.53 5.30 10.60
N GLN A 229 12.56 6.59 10.28
CA GLN A 229 13.10 7.09 9.01
C GLN A 229 14.57 6.69 8.83
N ALA A 230 15.38 6.77 9.89
CA ALA A 230 16.77 6.37 9.85
C ALA A 230 16.92 4.86 9.54
N THR A 231 16.07 3.99 10.12
CA THR A 231 16.04 2.56 9.78
C THR A 231 15.70 2.33 8.30
N TYR A 232 14.70 3.01 7.76
CA TYR A 232 14.33 2.92 6.34
C TYR A 232 15.47 3.38 5.41
N LEU A 233 16.15 4.47 5.78
CA LEU A 233 17.26 5.02 5.00
C LEU A 233 18.55 4.19 5.12
N ALA A 234 18.74 3.46 6.22
CA ALA A 234 19.91 2.61 6.44
C ALA A 234 19.86 1.29 5.64
N THR A 235 18.68 0.84 5.23
CA THR A 235 18.50 -0.29 4.29
C THR A 235 18.75 0.08 2.82
N ARG A 236 19.53 1.14 2.55
CA ARG A 236 19.95 1.56 1.20
C ARG A 236 21.09 0.71 0.66
#